data_AF-A0A1Q7BTA2-F1
#
_entry.id   AF-A0A1Q7BTA2-F1
#
_cell.length_a   1.000
_cell.length_b   1.000
_cell.length_c   1.000
_cell.angle_alpha   90.00
_cell.angle_beta   90.00
_cell.angle_gamma   90.00
#
_symmetry.space_group_name_H-M   'P 1'
#
loop_
_entity.id
_entity.type
_entity.pdbx_description
1 polymer ?
#
loop_
_entity_poly.entity_id
_entity_poly.type
_entity_poly.pdbx_seq_one_letter_code
_entity_poly.pdbx_strand_id
1 'polypeptide(L)'
;MAASFARVWLAVSVVLAVVVVVAAPALASALGAAPEHRELFVSFVRWMAPAELLQVGVVLCASSLRGFGRAGAGSAVSLVTALLQFIGVAVFGLGLHRGIFTVPASIAAGSLIGLALGLYLLRRNDLRAEPGWTGWRPEVLGHLLRVGLPVAITQFLLFGFNFGLLWVLARTGPDVVSGFSAAATLQVLLIMPGIVLGSAIAIVLNQQRGAGKAEWMPAGLSTGMRIGFGLYAVLGVLVWLFRGPIGDLMSGDPRVAAVTTAYLSAVGLSYFIQGPVLTALTSMEQLGAGALALALNIVYFAAIVIVGRLVVDSYGAVGVFRSIALINIAGISVVVAAFLVVRRFSRATRPA
;
A
#
# COMPACT_ATOMS: atom_id res chain seq x y z
N MET A 1 8.49 -7.23 24.47
CA MET A 1 8.70 -6.55 23.17
C MET A 1 7.37 -6.22 22.49
N ALA A 2 6.45 -7.18 22.30
CA ALA A 2 5.17 -6.90 21.65
C ALA A 2 4.27 -5.89 22.42
N ALA A 3 4.23 -5.94 23.76
CA ALA A 3 3.55 -4.91 24.55
C ALA A 3 4.14 -3.50 24.36
N SER A 4 5.46 -3.39 24.27
CA SER A 4 6.14 -2.12 23.98
C SER A 4 5.81 -1.64 22.56
N PHE A 5 5.80 -2.52 21.56
CA PHE A 5 5.33 -2.19 20.20
C PHE A 5 3.89 -1.68 20.21
N ALA A 6 2.96 -2.36 20.88
CA ALA A 6 1.57 -1.95 20.96
C ALA A 6 1.41 -0.57 21.62
N ARG A 7 2.15 -0.28 22.70
CA ARG A 7 2.12 1.04 23.36
C ARG A 7 2.65 2.15 22.48
N VAL A 8 3.82 1.96 21.85
CA VAL A 8 4.40 2.98 20.97
C VAL A 8 3.50 3.23 19.77
N TRP A 9 2.99 2.16 19.15
CA TRP A 9 2.07 2.30 18.03
C TRP A 9 0.78 3.01 18.42
N LEU A 10 0.19 2.68 19.58
CA LEU A 10 -0.99 3.39 20.07
C LEU A 10 -0.69 4.86 20.30
N ALA A 11 0.44 5.19 20.95
CA ALA A 11 0.84 6.57 21.18
C ALA A 11 1.03 7.35 19.87
N VAL A 12 1.76 6.77 18.90
CA VAL A 12 1.96 7.37 17.57
C VAL A 12 0.63 7.55 16.84
N SER A 13 -0.25 6.55 16.89
CA SER A 13 -1.55 6.60 16.21
C SER A 13 -2.48 7.65 16.84
N VAL A 14 -2.48 7.79 18.17
CA VAL A 14 -3.23 8.84 18.88
C VAL A 14 -2.68 10.21 18.51
N VAL A 15 -1.36 10.40 18.52
CA VAL A 15 -0.74 11.67 18.13
C VAL A 15 -1.12 12.03 16.69
N LEU A 16 -1.02 11.07 15.75
CA LEU A 16 -1.40 11.29 14.36
C LEU A 16 -2.90 11.62 14.22
N ALA A 17 -3.77 10.92 14.93
CA ALA A 17 -5.21 11.20 14.92
C ALA A 17 -5.52 12.61 15.45
N VAL A 18 -4.89 13.02 16.54
CA VAL A 18 -5.03 14.38 17.10
C VAL A 18 -4.52 15.43 16.10
N VAL A 19 -3.35 15.20 15.50
CA VAL A 19 -2.80 16.10 14.47
C VAL A 19 -3.77 16.25 13.30
N VAL A 20 -4.36 15.16 12.80
CA VAL A 20 -5.34 15.20 11.70
C VAL A 20 -6.62 15.95 12.11
N VAL A 21 -7.15 15.70 13.31
CA VAL A 21 -8.34 16.38 13.85
C VAL A 21 -8.15 17.89 13.96
N VAL A 22 -6.97 18.30 14.45
CA VAL A 22 -6.60 19.72 14.61
C VAL A 22 -6.32 20.36 13.25
N ALA A 23 -5.63 19.64 12.35
CA ALA A 23 -5.28 20.12 11.02
C ALA A 23 -6.46 20.09 10.04
N ALA A 24 -7.61 19.48 10.36
CA ALA A 24 -8.75 19.35 9.46
C ALA A 24 -9.18 20.67 8.76
N PRO A 25 -9.26 21.84 9.43
CA PRO A 25 -9.58 23.11 8.75
C PRO A 25 -8.49 23.59 7.79
N ALA A 26 -7.22 23.31 8.10
CA ALA A 26 -6.07 23.63 7.26
C ALA A 26 -6.00 22.69 6.04
N LEU A 27 -6.30 21.41 6.24
CA LEU A 27 -6.47 20.44 5.15
C LEU A 27 -7.60 20.85 4.20
N ALA A 28 -8.73 21.33 4.75
CA ALA A 28 -9.84 21.83 3.94
C ALA A 28 -9.42 23.00 3.04
N SER A 29 -8.63 23.95 3.56
CA SER A 29 -8.08 25.04 2.73
C SER A 29 -7.03 24.56 1.73
N ALA A 30 -6.13 23.66 2.15
CA ALA A 30 -5.04 23.18 1.30
C ALA A 30 -5.56 22.37 0.10
N LEU A 31 -6.66 21.64 0.30
CA LEU A 31 -7.34 20.86 -0.74
C LEU A 31 -8.37 21.66 -1.53
N GLY A 32 -8.55 22.96 -1.23
CA GLY A 32 -9.48 23.82 -1.95
C GLY A 32 -10.96 23.46 -1.77
N ALA A 33 -11.35 22.98 -0.58
CA ALA A 33 -12.74 22.65 -0.30
C ALA A 33 -13.65 23.88 -0.48
N ALA A 34 -14.70 23.74 -1.30
CA ALA A 34 -15.66 24.81 -1.57
C ALA A 34 -16.24 25.37 -0.25
N PRO A 35 -16.44 26.70 -0.13
CA PRO A 35 -16.89 27.33 1.12
C PRO A 35 -18.15 26.69 1.71
N GLU A 36 -19.11 26.33 0.86
CA GLU A 36 -20.35 25.64 1.18
C GLU A 36 -20.18 24.23 1.78
N HIS A 37 -19.10 23.51 1.41
CA HIS A 37 -18.83 22.14 1.84
C HIS A 37 -17.73 22.04 2.91
N ARG A 38 -17.12 23.18 3.27
CA ARG A 38 -15.93 23.22 4.13
C ARG A 38 -16.21 22.67 5.53
N GLU A 39 -17.35 23.03 6.13
CA GLU A 39 -17.71 22.53 7.46
C GLU A 39 -17.99 21.02 7.46
N LEU A 40 -18.70 20.54 6.44
CA LEU A 40 -18.97 19.12 6.25
C LEU A 40 -17.67 18.33 6.10
N PHE A 41 -16.73 18.82 5.29
CA PHE A 41 -15.40 18.23 5.13
C PHE A 41 -14.66 18.15 6.48
N VAL A 42 -14.58 19.27 7.21
CA VAL A 42 -13.88 19.32 8.51
C VAL A 42 -14.50 18.34 9.50
N SER A 43 -15.83 18.31 9.61
CA SER A 43 -16.55 17.38 10.48
C SER A 43 -16.27 15.92 10.08
N PHE A 44 -16.34 15.61 8.78
CA PHE A 44 -16.08 14.27 8.27
C PHE A 44 -14.65 13.80 8.58
N VAL A 45 -13.63 14.62 8.35
CA VAL A 45 -12.23 14.29 8.69
C VAL A 45 -12.07 14.03 10.19
N ARG A 46 -12.72 14.85 11.03
CA ARG A 46 -12.69 14.68 12.48
C ARG A 46 -13.36 13.40 12.97
N TRP A 47 -14.40 12.91 12.29
CA TRP A 47 -15.03 11.62 12.57
C TRP A 47 -14.24 10.43 12.03
N MET A 48 -13.54 10.59 10.90
CA MET A 48 -12.68 9.56 10.33
C MET A 48 -11.48 9.24 11.23
N ALA A 49 -10.83 10.27 11.79
CA ALA A 49 -9.62 10.08 12.62
C ALA A 49 -9.80 9.08 13.80
N PRO A 50 -10.82 9.18 14.68
CA PRO A 50 -11.04 8.19 15.73
C PRO A 50 -11.53 6.83 15.19
N ALA A 51 -12.24 6.79 14.07
CA ALA A 51 -12.65 5.52 13.44
C ALA A 51 -11.43 4.72 12.94
N GLU A 52 -10.50 5.39 12.26
CA GLU A 52 -9.23 4.81 11.78
C GLU A 52 -8.33 4.37 12.94
N LEU A 53 -8.33 5.12 14.06
CA LEU A 53 -7.59 4.74 15.26
C LEU A 53 -8.03 3.36 15.81
N LEU A 54 -9.32 3.02 15.72
CA LEU A 54 -9.83 1.71 16.12
C LEU A 54 -9.35 0.58 15.19
N GLN A 55 -9.18 0.88 13.89
CA GLN A 55 -8.74 -0.10 12.90
C GLN A 55 -7.30 -0.57 13.15
N VAL A 56 -6.46 0.27 13.76
CA VAL A 56 -5.07 -0.06 14.12
C VAL A 56 -4.99 -1.36 14.92
N GLY A 57 -5.87 -1.55 15.90
CA GLY A 57 -5.89 -2.76 16.73
C GLY A 57 -6.17 -4.03 15.91
N VAL A 58 -7.05 -3.93 14.91
CA VAL A 58 -7.36 -5.01 13.97
C VAL A 58 -6.13 -5.39 13.16
N VAL A 59 -5.45 -4.39 12.57
CA VAL A 59 -4.25 -4.59 11.76
C VAL A 59 -3.12 -5.21 12.59
N LEU A 60 -2.94 -4.79 13.84
CA LEU A 60 -1.97 -5.38 14.76
C LEU A 60 -2.28 -6.85 15.06
N CYS A 61 -3.54 -7.19 15.33
CA CYS A 61 -3.93 -8.58 15.57
C CYS A 61 -3.69 -9.45 14.33
N ALA A 62 -4.16 -9.01 13.17
CA ALA A 62 -4.02 -9.73 11.91
C ALA A 62 -2.54 -9.91 11.50
N SER A 63 -1.72 -8.87 11.68
CA SER A 63 -0.29 -8.92 11.37
C SER A 63 0.48 -9.81 12.34
N SER A 64 0.11 -9.81 13.62
CA SER A 64 0.70 -10.73 14.61
C SER A 64 0.38 -12.19 14.27
N LEU A 65 -0.88 -12.51 13.97
CA LEU A 65 -1.30 -13.86 13.55
C LEU A 65 -0.51 -14.34 12.32
N ARG A 66 -0.35 -13.47 11.30
CA ARG A 66 0.47 -13.78 10.12
C ARG A 66 1.94 -14.03 10.49
N GLY A 67 2.51 -13.20 11.36
CA GLY A 67 3.89 -13.34 11.85
C GLY A 67 4.16 -14.69 12.51
N PHE A 68 3.20 -15.21 13.27
CA PHE A 68 3.26 -16.54 13.92
C PHE A 68 2.83 -17.71 13.02
N GLY A 69 2.71 -17.51 11.70
CA GLY A 69 2.37 -18.57 10.74
C GLY A 69 0.87 -18.91 10.68
N ARG A 70 0.01 -18.18 11.40
CA ARG A 70 -1.46 -18.33 11.36
C ARG A 70 -2.07 -17.41 10.30
N ALA A 71 -1.59 -17.53 9.06
CA ALA A 71 -2.02 -16.66 7.95
C ALA A 71 -3.53 -16.68 7.72
N GLY A 72 -4.17 -17.86 7.74
CA GLY A 72 -5.62 -17.98 7.59
C GLY A 72 -6.42 -17.24 8.68
N ALA A 73 -5.96 -17.30 9.93
CA ALA A 73 -6.58 -16.56 11.03
C ALA A 73 -6.42 -15.03 10.86
N GLY A 74 -5.23 -14.58 10.46
CA GLY A 74 -4.99 -13.17 10.15
C GLY A 74 -5.86 -12.66 9.01
N SER A 75 -6.01 -13.45 7.94
CA SER A 75 -6.90 -13.13 6.82
C SER A 75 -8.37 -13.11 7.24
N ALA A 76 -8.82 -14.02 8.11
CA ALA A 76 -10.18 -14.02 8.63
C ALA A 76 -10.50 -12.73 9.40
N VAL A 77 -9.57 -12.26 10.25
CA VAL A 77 -9.73 -10.97 10.96
C VAL A 77 -9.92 -9.82 9.97
N SER A 78 -9.04 -9.70 8.98
CA SER A 78 -9.12 -8.62 7.99
C SER A 78 -10.37 -8.70 7.11
N LEU A 79 -10.73 -9.90 6.64
CA LEU A 79 -11.88 -10.10 5.75
C LEU A 79 -13.21 -9.85 6.48
N VAL A 80 -13.38 -10.41 7.68
CA VAL A 80 -14.60 -10.18 8.47
C VAL A 80 -14.76 -8.70 8.80
N THR A 81 -13.66 -8.03 9.19
CA THR A 81 -13.68 -6.59 9.45
C THR A 81 -14.11 -5.80 8.21
N ALA A 82 -13.49 -6.06 7.06
CA ALA A 82 -13.82 -5.38 5.82
C ALA A 82 -15.28 -5.62 5.41
N LEU A 83 -15.77 -6.86 5.48
CA LEU A 83 -17.17 -7.20 5.18
C LEU A 83 -18.15 -6.46 6.08
N LEU A 84 -17.88 -6.39 7.40
CA LEU A 84 -18.71 -5.63 8.33
C LEU A 84 -18.73 -4.14 8.01
N GLN A 85 -17.60 -3.57 7.59
CA GLN A 85 -17.53 -2.17 7.15
C GLN A 85 -18.38 -1.94 5.89
N PHE A 86 -18.27 -2.81 4.88
CA PHE A 86 -19.07 -2.73 3.66
C PHE A 86 -20.57 -2.89 3.94
N ILE A 87 -20.95 -3.89 4.74
CA ILE A 87 -22.34 -4.13 5.14
C ILE A 87 -22.87 -2.93 5.93
N GLY A 88 -22.08 -2.37 6.85
CA GLY A 88 -22.44 -1.18 7.60
C GLY A 88 -22.75 -0.01 6.67
N VAL A 89 -21.87 0.28 5.70
CA VAL A 89 -22.10 1.36 4.73
C VAL A 89 -23.34 1.07 3.86
N ALA A 90 -23.54 -0.17 3.42
CA ALA A 90 -24.72 -0.52 2.62
C ALA A 90 -26.03 -0.35 3.42
N VAL A 91 -26.10 -0.85 4.64
CA VAL A 91 -27.31 -0.79 5.47
C VAL A 91 -27.59 0.64 5.93
N PHE A 92 -26.61 1.30 6.53
CA PHE A 92 -26.80 2.63 7.11
C PHE A 92 -26.78 3.75 6.06
N GLY A 93 -25.95 3.60 5.03
CA GLY A 93 -25.81 4.59 3.95
C GLY A 93 -26.94 4.49 2.93
N LEU A 94 -27.11 3.32 2.31
CA LEU A 94 -28.09 3.14 1.23
C LEU A 94 -29.51 2.89 1.77
N GLY A 95 -29.65 2.15 2.87
CA GLY A 95 -30.96 1.80 3.43
C GLY A 95 -31.57 2.90 4.31
N LEU A 96 -30.77 3.50 5.20
CA LEU A 96 -31.25 4.48 6.20
C LEU A 96 -30.94 5.94 5.82
N HIS A 97 -30.36 6.19 4.65
CA HIS A 97 -30.00 7.52 4.12
C HIS A 97 -29.22 8.41 5.10
N ARG A 98 -28.39 7.83 5.97
CA ARG A 98 -27.63 8.56 7.02
C ARG A 98 -26.41 9.32 6.50
N GLY A 99 -26.35 9.58 5.19
CA GLY A 99 -25.31 10.36 4.53
C GLY A 99 -23.89 9.77 4.67
N ILE A 100 -22.89 10.62 4.44
CA ILE A 100 -21.48 10.21 4.38
C ILE A 100 -20.92 9.73 5.74
N PHE A 101 -21.51 10.15 6.86
CA PHE A 101 -21.05 9.78 8.21
C PHE A 101 -21.26 8.29 8.55
N THR A 102 -21.97 7.56 7.69
CA THR A 102 -22.07 6.10 7.77
C THR A 102 -20.73 5.41 7.54
N VAL A 103 -19.82 6.02 6.80
CA VAL A 103 -18.46 5.51 6.56
C VAL A 103 -17.67 5.41 7.86
N PRO A 104 -17.38 6.51 8.59
CA PRO A 104 -16.64 6.42 9.86
C PRO A 104 -17.37 5.57 10.91
N ALA A 105 -18.70 5.61 10.96
CA ALA A 105 -19.48 4.78 11.87
C ALA A 105 -19.30 3.28 11.58
N SER A 106 -19.32 2.88 10.30
CA SER A 106 -19.13 1.48 9.90
C SER A 106 -17.69 1.02 10.09
N ILE A 107 -16.71 1.90 9.85
CA ILE A 107 -15.30 1.64 10.17
C ILE A 107 -15.14 1.39 11.67
N ALA A 108 -15.70 2.25 12.52
CA ALA A 108 -15.61 2.09 13.97
C ALA A 108 -16.27 0.78 14.44
N ALA A 109 -17.52 0.53 14.03
CA ALA A 109 -18.25 -0.68 14.42
C ALA A 109 -17.56 -1.97 13.92
N GLY A 110 -17.19 -1.99 12.64
CA GLY A 110 -16.46 -3.10 12.04
C GLY A 110 -15.12 -3.33 12.72
N SER A 111 -14.39 -2.27 13.08
CA SER A 111 -13.10 -2.36 13.76
C SER A 111 -13.22 -2.87 15.20
N LEU A 112 -14.27 -2.52 15.93
CA LEU A 112 -14.52 -3.05 17.28
C LEU A 112 -14.78 -4.56 17.25
N ILE A 113 -15.63 -5.02 16.33
CA ILE A 113 -15.91 -6.46 16.15
C ILE A 113 -14.66 -7.18 15.63
N GLY A 114 -13.97 -6.59 14.66
CA GLY A 114 -12.71 -7.09 14.12
C GLY A 114 -11.61 -7.22 15.18
N LEU A 115 -11.53 -6.25 16.10
CA LEU A 115 -10.59 -6.28 17.21
C LEU A 115 -10.97 -7.37 18.21
N ALA A 116 -12.25 -7.52 18.53
CA ALA A 116 -12.73 -8.61 19.39
C ALA A 116 -12.39 -9.98 18.80
N LEU A 117 -12.63 -10.18 17.49
CA LEU A 117 -12.27 -11.39 16.76
C LEU A 117 -10.75 -11.61 16.74
N GLY A 118 -9.96 -10.55 16.48
CA GLY A 118 -8.50 -10.61 16.47
C GLY A 118 -7.93 -11.02 17.83
N LEU A 119 -8.42 -10.42 18.91
CA LEU A 119 -8.04 -10.78 20.28
C LEU A 119 -8.49 -12.21 20.63
N TYR A 120 -9.67 -12.63 20.19
CA TYR A 120 -10.14 -14.01 20.36
C TYR A 120 -9.23 -15.01 19.65
N LEU A 121 -8.88 -14.77 18.38
CA LEU A 121 -8.01 -15.66 17.61
C LEU A 121 -6.58 -15.67 18.12
N LEU A 122 -6.05 -14.55 18.60
CA LEU A 122 -4.75 -14.52 19.29
C LEU A 122 -4.79 -15.41 20.54
N ARG A 123 -5.84 -15.29 21.37
CA ARG A 123 -6.01 -16.12 22.56
C ARG A 123 -6.17 -17.60 22.23
N ARG A 124 -6.89 -17.94 21.15
CA ARG A 124 -7.12 -19.33 20.70
C ARG A 124 -5.84 -20.00 20.18
N ASN A 125 -4.87 -19.22 19.72
CA ASN A 125 -3.59 -19.71 19.20
C ASN A 125 -2.46 -19.58 20.24
N ASP A 126 -2.79 -19.37 21.52
CA ASP A 126 -1.84 -19.23 22.64
C ASP A 126 -0.84 -18.06 22.47
N LEU A 127 -1.19 -17.05 21.67
CA LEU A 127 -0.36 -15.87 21.40
C LEU A 127 -0.66 -14.72 22.39
N ARG A 128 -0.92 -15.05 23.66
CA ARG A 128 -1.24 -14.04 24.67
C ARG A 128 0.00 -13.25 25.05
N ALA A 129 -0.18 -11.96 25.34
CA ALA A 129 0.82 -11.20 26.08
C ALA A 129 0.88 -11.78 27.50
N GLU A 130 2.03 -12.30 27.91
CA GLU A 130 2.18 -12.82 29.27
C GLU A 130 2.03 -11.71 30.33
N PRO A 131 1.37 -12.00 31.48
CA PRO A 131 1.33 -11.07 32.60
C PRO A 131 2.76 -10.76 33.09
N GLY A 132 3.14 -9.48 33.17
CA GLY A 132 4.50 -9.04 33.55
C GLY A 132 5.30 -8.33 32.45
N TRP A 133 4.75 -8.20 31.24
CA TRP A 133 5.31 -7.39 30.13
C TRP A 133 5.18 -5.86 30.32
N THR A 134 5.39 -5.35 31.53
CA THR A 134 5.30 -3.91 31.86
C THR A 134 6.57 -3.14 31.51
N GLY A 135 7.73 -3.81 31.44
CA GLY A 135 9.02 -3.19 31.10
C GLY A 135 9.03 -2.52 29.72
N TRP A 136 9.41 -1.25 29.69
CA TRP A 136 9.72 -0.52 28.46
C TRP A 136 10.94 -1.13 27.78
N ARG A 137 10.87 -1.29 26.46
CA ARG A 137 11.99 -1.79 25.64
C ARG A 137 12.34 -0.75 24.58
N PRO A 138 13.41 0.04 24.77
CA PRO A 138 13.75 1.15 23.87
C PRO A 138 14.10 0.68 22.45
N GLU A 139 14.49 -0.58 22.27
CA GLU A 139 14.83 -1.17 20.97
C GLU A 139 13.66 -1.08 19.97
N VAL A 140 12.43 -1.01 20.47
CA VAL A 140 11.21 -0.83 19.67
C VAL A 140 11.26 0.47 18.85
N LEU A 141 11.78 1.57 19.40
CA LEU A 141 11.93 2.82 18.63
C LEU A 141 12.94 2.63 17.49
N GLY A 142 14.04 1.94 17.76
CA GLY A 142 15.04 1.63 16.74
C GLY A 142 14.44 0.83 15.57
N HIS A 143 13.57 -0.14 15.86
CA HIS A 143 12.85 -0.89 14.83
C HIS A 143 11.83 -0.04 14.08
N LEU A 144 11.07 0.82 14.76
CA LEU A 144 10.13 1.74 14.13
C LEU A 144 10.83 2.70 13.18
N LEU A 145 11.96 3.28 13.59
CA LEU A 145 12.73 4.22 12.76
C LEU A 145 13.42 3.54 11.58
N ARG A 146 13.85 2.28 11.72
CA ARG A 146 14.55 1.54 10.65
C ARG A 146 13.63 0.84 9.66
N VAL A 147 12.41 0.49 10.07
CA VAL A 147 11.45 -0.28 9.26
C VAL A 147 10.18 0.51 9.02
N GLY A 148 9.50 0.93 10.09
CA GLY A 148 8.20 1.61 10.00
C GLY A 148 8.27 2.96 9.30
N LEU A 149 9.25 3.80 9.64
CA LEU A 149 9.40 5.14 9.06
C LEU A 149 9.72 5.09 7.54
N PRO A 150 10.68 4.29 7.05
CA PRO A 150 10.89 4.14 5.60
C PRO A 150 9.65 3.66 4.86
N VAL A 151 8.91 2.67 5.41
CA VAL A 151 7.65 2.19 4.82
C VAL A 151 6.59 3.30 4.75
N ALA A 152 6.46 4.09 5.82
CA ALA A 152 5.53 5.22 5.86
C ALA A 152 5.91 6.30 4.81
N ILE A 153 7.20 6.60 4.66
CA ILE A 153 7.70 7.53 3.64
C ILE A 153 7.45 6.97 2.24
N THR A 154 7.71 5.68 1.99
CA THR A 154 7.39 5.04 0.70
C THR A 154 5.90 5.21 0.36
N GLN A 155 5.01 4.96 1.32
CA GLN A 155 3.58 5.10 1.08
C GLN A 155 3.19 6.56 0.78
N PHE A 156 3.82 7.52 1.47
CA PHE A 156 3.64 8.94 1.18
C PHE A 156 4.16 9.32 -0.22
N LEU A 157 5.33 8.80 -0.62
CA LEU A 157 5.91 9.00 -1.95
C LEU A 157 5.01 8.45 -3.06
N LEU A 158 4.31 7.32 -2.83
CA LEU A 158 3.38 6.76 -3.81
C LEU A 158 2.20 7.72 -4.09
N PHE A 159 1.72 8.46 -3.09
CA PHE A 159 0.74 9.52 -3.29
C PHE A 159 1.36 10.72 -4.03
N GLY A 160 2.54 11.17 -3.62
CA GLY A 160 3.25 12.28 -4.27
C GLY A 160 3.60 12.01 -5.75
N PHE A 161 3.88 10.76 -6.10
CA PHE A 161 4.15 10.32 -7.46
C PHE A 161 2.98 10.59 -8.42
N ASN A 162 1.75 10.27 -8.01
CA ASN A 162 0.55 10.54 -8.81
C ASN A 162 0.37 12.04 -9.06
N PHE A 163 0.63 12.87 -8.04
CA PHE A 163 0.60 14.32 -8.18
C PHE A 163 1.66 14.83 -9.17
N GLY A 164 2.88 14.29 -9.11
CA GLY A 164 3.94 14.64 -10.06
C GLY A 164 3.59 14.32 -11.51
N LEU A 165 3.00 13.16 -11.78
CA LEU A 165 2.54 12.80 -13.12
C LEU A 165 1.36 13.65 -13.60
N LEU A 166 0.38 13.92 -12.73
CA LEU A 166 -0.72 14.83 -13.04
C LEU A 166 -0.20 16.23 -13.40
N TRP A 167 0.79 16.74 -12.66
CA TRP A 167 1.42 18.03 -12.96
C TRP A 167 2.10 18.05 -14.33
N VAL A 168 2.78 16.97 -14.71
CA VAL A 168 3.37 16.84 -16.06
C VAL A 168 2.27 16.78 -17.13
N LEU A 169 1.25 15.96 -16.93
CA LEU A 169 0.18 15.71 -17.91
C LEU A 169 -0.82 16.87 -18.03
N ALA A 170 -0.96 17.72 -17.01
CA ALA A 170 -1.83 18.89 -17.05
C ALA A 170 -1.51 19.84 -18.22
N ARG A 171 -0.28 19.80 -18.73
CA ARG A 171 0.16 20.54 -19.93
C ARG A 171 -0.47 20.06 -21.23
N THR A 172 -1.02 18.85 -21.25
CA THR A 172 -1.54 18.17 -22.45
C THR A 172 -3.06 18.26 -22.60
N GLY A 173 -3.73 18.91 -21.65
CA GLY A 173 -5.17 19.20 -21.70
C GLY A 173 -6.00 18.43 -20.66
N PRO A 174 -7.23 18.90 -20.38
CA PRO A 174 -8.08 18.35 -19.33
C PRO A 174 -8.52 16.91 -19.60
N ASP A 175 -8.80 16.55 -20.86
CA ASP A 175 -9.20 15.19 -21.24
C ASP A 175 -8.11 14.16 -20.91
N VAL A 176 -6.83 14.55 -21.04
CA VAL A 176 -5.69 13.69 -20.69
C VAL A 176 -5.60 13.48 -19.17
N VAL A 177 -5.76 14.55 -18.40
CA VAL A 177 -5.74 14.49 -16.94
C VAL A 177 -6.86 13.58 -16.43
N SER A 178 -8.06 13.72 -16.96
CA SER A 178 -9.20 12.85 -16.64
C SER A 178 -8.93 11.40 -17.02
N GLY A 179 -8.44 11.15 -18.23
CA GLY A 179 -8.18 9.79 -18.73
C GLY A 179 -7.06 9.09 -17.97
N PHE A 180 -6.00 9.82 -17.60
CA PHE A 180 -4.94 9.30 -16.74
C PHE A 180 -5.44 9.06 -15.31
N SER A 181 -6.28 9.93 -14.75
CA SER A 181 -6.83 9.74 -13.40
C SER A 181 -7.65 8.45 -13.32
N ALA A 182 -8.49 8.18 -14.33
CA ALA A 182 -9.22 6.93 -14.46
C ALA A 182 -8.27 5.71 -14.52
N ALA A 183 -7.21 5.80 -15.33
CA ALA A 183 -6.19 4.75 -15.40
C ALA A 183 -5.42 4.56 -14.09
N ALA A 184 -5.12 5.65 -13.38
CA ALA A 184 -4.40 5.63 -12.10
C ALA A 184 -5.24 4.94 -11.00
N THR A 185 -6.56 5.11 -11.01
CA THR A 185 -7.46 4.36 -10.12
C THR A 185 -7.33 2.85 -10.34
N LEU A 186 -7.33 2.40 -11.60
CA LEU A 186 -7.09 0.99 -11.91
C LEU A 186 -5.67 0.56 -11.52
N GLN A 187 -4.67 1.41 -11.74
CA GLN A 187 -3.29 1.13 -11.38
C GLN A 187 -3.13 0.84 -9.88
N VAL A 188 -3.82 1.57 -9.00
CA VAL A 188 -3.81 1.29 -7.55
C VAL A 188 -4.26 -0.14 -7.27
N LEU A 189 -5.32 -0.61 -7.94
CA LEU A 189 -5.80 -2.00 -7.81
C LEU A 189 -4.77 -3.01 -8.34
N LEU A 190 -4.09 -2.71 -9.44
CA LEU A 190 -3.07 -3.57 -10.04
C LEU A 190 -1.76 -3.62 -9.21
N ILE A 191 -1.46 -2.61 -8.41
CA ILE A 191 -0.28 -2.56 -7.54
C ILE A 191 -0.49 -3.41 -6.27
N MET A 192 -1.72 -3.52 -5.77
CA MET A 192 -2.03 -4.21 -4.51
C MET A 192 -1.50 -5.66 -4.42
N PRO A 193 -1.68 -6.53 -5.43
CA PRO A 193 -1.18 -7.90 -5.35
C PRO A 193 0.32 -8.00 -5.12
N GLY A 194 1.12 -7.12 -5.73
CA GLY A 194 2.57 -7.08 -5.59
C GLY A 194 3.00 -6.68 -4.19
N ILE A 195 2.34 -5.68 -3.59
CA ILE A 195 2.59 -5.28 -2.19
C ILE A 195 2.23 -6.42 -1.23
N VAL A 196 1.08 -7.08 -1.45
CA VAL A 196 0.63 -8.18 -0.59
C VAL A 196 1.54 -9.40 -0.73
N LEU A 197 1.96 -9.77 -1.95
CA LEU A 197 2.93 -10.83 -2.18
C LEU A 197 4.29 -10.51 -1.58
N GLY A 198 4.78 -9.26 -1.73
CA GLY A 198 6.03 -8.83 -1.13
C GLY A 198 6.00 -8.94 0.39
N SER A 199 4.87 -8.58 1.00
CA SER A 199 4.64 -8.76 2.45
C SER A 199 4.62 -10.24 2.86
N ALA A 200 3.93 -11.09 2.08
CA ALA A 200 3.88 -12.52 2.36
C ALA A 200 5.27 -13.17 2.29
N ILE A 201 6.06 -12.81 1.27
CA ILE A 201 7.45 -13.24 1.12
C ILE A 201 8.27 -12.76 2.33
N ALA A 202 8.19 -11.49 2.70
CA ALA A 202 8.93 -10.95 3.84
C ALA A 202 8.61 -11.68 5.15
N ILE A 203 7.34 -12.03 5.39
CA ILE A 203 6.93 -12.80 6.56
C ILE A 203 7.62 -14.18 6.57
N VAL A 204 7.56 -14.92 5.46
CA VAL A 204 8.20 -16.24 5.34
C VAL A 204 9.72 -16.14 5.53
N LEU A 205 10.36 -15.14 4.92
CA LEU A 205 11.80 -14.93 5.03
C LEU A 205 12.23 -14.52 6.45
N ASN A 206 11.44 -13.68 7.13
CA ASN A 206 11.67 -13.34 8.54
C ASN A 206 11.47 -14.56 9.46
N GLN A 207 10.51 -15.43 9.16
CA GLN A 207 10.32 -16.69 9.90
C GLN A 207 11.51 -17.65 9.70
N GLN A 208 11.99 -17.80 8.46
CA GLN A 208 13.19 -18.61 8.17
C GLN A 208 14.42 -18.07 8.91
N ARG A 209 14.61 -16.74 8.87
CA ARG A 209 15.68 -16.06 9.61
C ARG A 209 15.55 -16.28 11.12
N GLY A 210 14.35 -16.14 11.68
CA GLY A 210 14.07 -16.35 13.10
C GLY A 210 14.25 -17.80 13.56
N ALA A 211 14.03 -18.77 12.65
CA ALA A 211 14.24 -20.19 12.90
C ALA A 211 15.69 -20.66 12.68
N GLY A 212 16.63 -19.74 12.43
CA GLY A 212 18.03 -20.08 12.15
C GLY A 212 18.28 -20.71 10.78
N LYS A 213 17.29 -20.68 9.87
CA LYS A 213 17.33 -21.29 8.53
C LYS A 213 17.50 -20.26 7.42
N ALA A 214 18.37 -19.28 7.65
CA ALA A 214 18.55 -18.14 6.76
C ALA A 214 19.14 -18.54 5.39
N GLU A 215 19.76 -19.71 5.28
CA GLU A 215 20.20 -20.35 4.05
C GLU A 215 19.04 -20.66 3.08
N TRP A 216 17.80 -20.77 3.58
CA TRP A 216 16.61 -20.97 2.75
C TRP A 216 16.05 -19.66 2.18
N MET A 217 16.49 -18.50 2.68
CA MET A 217 15.93 -17.21 2.29
C MET A 217 16.05 -16.91 0.79
N PRO A 218 17.19 -17.17 0.10
CA PRO A 218 17.28 -16.95 -1.34
C PRO A 218 16.30 -17.82 -2.15
N ALA A 219 16.07 -19.06 -1.71
CA ALA A 219 15.10 -19.96 -2.35
C ALA A 219 13.66 -19.51 -2.07
N GLY A 220 13.36 -19.05 -0.85
CA GLY A 220 12.07 -18.46 -0.49
C GLY A 220 11.74 -17.23 -1.33
N LEU A 221 12.70 -16.31 -1.49
CA LEU A 221 12.56 -15.14 -2.35
C LEU A 221 12.33 -15.56 -3.81
N SER A 222 13.12 -16.52 -4.33
CA SER A 222 12.99 -16.97 -5.72
C SER A 222 11.62 -17.57 -6.01
N THR A 223 11.11 -18.43 -5.15
CA THR A 223 9.77 -19.03 -5.30
C THR A 223 8.69 -17.95 -5.26
N GLY A 224 8.75 -17.03 -4.30
CA GLY A 224 7.80 -15.92 -4.22
C GLY A 224 7.83 -15.01 -5.46
N MET A 225 9.01 -14.70 -5.98
CA MET A 225 9.17 -13.91 -7.22
C MET A 225 8.59 -14.62 -8.44
N ARG A 226 8.73 -15.94 -8.56
CA ARG A 226 8.13 -16.71 -9.66
C ARG A 226 6.61 -16.66 -9.61
N ILE A 227 6.01 -16.76 -8.41
CA ILE A 227 4.57 -16.60 -8.21
C ILE A 227 4.13 -15.19 -8.61
N GLY A 228 4.84 -14.16 -8.14
CA GLY A 228 4.54 -12.77 -8.49
C GLY A 228 4.65 -12.51 -9.99
N PHE A 229 5.70 -13.01 -10.62
CA PHE A 229 5.88 -12.91 -12.07
C PHE A 229 4.76 -13.59 -12.85
N GLY A 230 4.39 -14.83 -12.49
CA GLY A 230 3.27 -15.54 -13.12
C GLY A 230 1.96 -14.78 -12.99
N LEU A 231 1.65 -14.26 -11.79
CA LEU A 231 0.46 -13.45 -11.54
C LEU A 231 0.45 -12.19 -12.42
N TYR A 232 1.54 -11.44 -12.44
CA TYR A 232 1.63 -10.19 -13.18
C TYR A 232 1.77 -10.37 -14.70
N ALA A 233 2.21 -11.53 -15.16
CA ALA A 233 2.12 -11.91 -16.57
C ALA A 233 0.66 -12.01 -16.99
N VAL A 234 -0.16 -12.73 -16.23
CA VAL A 234 -1.59 -12.87 -16.50
C VAL A 234 -2.28 -11.51 -16.39
N LEU A 235 -2.06 -10.76 -15.31
CA LEU A 235 -2.67 -9.44 -15.14
C LEU A 235 -2.27 -8.46 -16.25
N GLY A 236 -0.98 -8.39 -16.61
CA GLY A 236 -0.49 -7.50 -17.67
C GLY A 236 -1.10 -7.83 -19.04
N VAL A 237 -1.20 -9.13 -19.37
CA VAL A 237 -1.85 -9.58 -20.62
C VAL A 237 -3.34 -9.26 -20.60
N LEU A 238 -4.06 -9.53 -19.50
CA LEU A 238 -5.48 -9.23 -19.39
C LEU A 238 -5.75 -7.73 -19.53
N VAL A 239 -5.00 -6.89 -18.81
CA VAL A 239 -5.12 -5.42 -18.91
C VAL A 239 -4.84 -4.96 -20.33
N TRP A 240 -3.82 -5.50 -20.98
CA TRP A 240 -3.48 -5.12 -22.35
C TRP A 240 -4.53 -5.61 -23.36
N LEU A 241 -5.09 -6.82 -23.21
CA LEU A 241 -6.10 -7.37 -24.11
C LEU A 241 -7.44 -6.63 -23.97
N PHE A 242 -7.85 -6.31 -22.74
CA PHE A 242 -9.12 -5.66 -22.43
C PHE A 242 -9.00 -4.14 -22.27
N ARG A 243 -7.90 -3.52 -22.70
CA ARG A 243 -7.63 -2.08 -22.52
C ARG A 243 -8.72 -1.15 -23.05
N GLY A 244 -9.34 -1.47 -24.18
CA GLY A 244 -10.45 -0.71 -24.76
C GLY A 244 -11.71 -0.78 -23.89
N PRO A 245 -12.26 -1.99 -23.66
CA PRO A 245 -13.41 -2.17 -22.77
C PRO A 245 -13.20 -1.61 -21.36
N ILE A 246 -11.99 -1.70 -20.81
CA ILE A 246 -11.65 -1.09 -19.53
C ILE A 246 -11.70 0.45 -19.63
N GLY A 247 -11.16 1.04 -20.69
CA GLY A 247 -11.24 2.48 -20.94
C GLY A 247 -12.69 2.97 -21.02
N ASP A 248 -13.53 2.26 -21.76
CA ASP A 248 -14.96 2.57 -21.92
C ASP A 248 -15.74 2.38 -20.61
N LEU A 249 -15.39 1.38 -19.79
CA LEU A 249 -16.01 1.16 -18.49
C LEU A 249 -15.63 2.27 -17.49
N MET A 250 -14.38 2.76 -17.55
CA MET A 250 -13.87 3.76 -16.62
C MET A 250 -14.31 5.18 -16.98
N SER A 251 -14.78 5.42 -18.20
CA SER A 251 -15.18 6.75 -18.68
C SER A 251 -16.44 6.70 -19.54
N GLY A 252 -17.42 7.55 -19.23
CA GLY A 252 -18.59 7.78 -20.09
C GLY A 252 -18.32 8.67 -21.32
N ASP A 253 -17.13 9.29 -21.40
CA ASP A 253 -16.71 10.13 -22.54
C ASP A 253 -15.70 9.39 -23.43
N PRO A 254 -15.96 9.25 -24.75
CA PRO A 254 -15.05 8.63 -25.71
C PRO A 254 -13.63 9.22 -25.75
N ARG A 255 -13.47 10.54 -25.54
CA ARG A 255 -12.15 11.20 -25.57
C ARG A 255 -11.30 10.80 -24.37
N VAL A 256 -11.91 10.76 -23.20
CA VAL A 256 -11.28 10.33 -21.95
C VAL A 256 -10.98 8.83 -22.01
N ALA A 257 -11.91 8.02 -22.52
CA ALA A 257 -11.74 6.58 -22.71
C ALA A 257 -10.57 6.26 -23.66
N ALA A 258 -10.39 7.04 -24.74
CA ALA A 258 -9.27 6.90 -25.65
C ALA A 258 -7.92 7.16 -24.96
N VAL A 259 -7.83 8.16 -24.08
CA VAL A 259 -6.62 8.42 -23.29
C VAL A 259 -6.35 7.28 -22.31
N THR A 260 -7.35 6.83 -21.56
CA THR A 260 -7.22 5.68 -20.64
C THR A 260 -6.74 4.45 -21.39
N THR A 261 -7.33 4.16 -22.56
CA THR A 261 -6.91 3.07 -23.45
C THR A 261 -5.48 3.24 -23.93
N ALA A 262 -5.05 4.45 -24.29
CA ALA A 262 -3.68 4.73 -24.71
C ALA A 262 -2.67 4.50 -23.57
N TYR A 263 -3.00 4.90 -22.35
CA TYR A 263 -2.19 4.62 -21.17
C TYR A 263 -2.06 3.11 -20.95
N LEU A 264 -3.17 2.37 -20.93
CA LEU A 264 -3.17 0.91 -20.71
C LEU A 264 -2.48 0.16 -21.86
N SER A 265 -2.55 0.68 -23.09
CA SER A 265 -1.81 0.15 -24.23
C SER A 265 -0.29 0.23 -24.02
N ALA A 266 0.19 1.35 -23.48
CA ALA A 266 1.62 1.59 -23.26
C ALA A 266 2.13 0.86 -22.01
N VAL A 267 1.40 0.95 -20.89
CA VAL A 267 1.87 0.51 -19.56
C VAL A 267 1.43 -0.92 -19.24
N GLY A 268 0.35 -1.42 -19.84
CA GLY A 268 -0.27 -2.72 -19.50
C GLY A 268 0.71 -3.89 -19.47
N LEU A 269 1.51 -4.06 -20.53
CA LEU A 269 2.50 -5.14 -20.58
C LEU A 269 3.70 -4.92 -19.63
N SER A 270 4.00 -3.66 -19.28
CA SER A 270 5.08 -3.36 -18.34
C SER A 270 4.76 -3.79 -16.90
N TYR A 271 3.49 -4.03 -16.57
CA TYR A 271 3.08 -4.58 -15.27
C TYR A 271 3.73 -5.95 -14.98
N PHE A 272 4.05 -6.71 -16.02
CA PHE A 272 4.82 -7.95 -15.93
C PHE A 272 6.13 -7.80 -15.17
N ILE A 273 6.81 -6.66 -15.32
CA ILE A 273 8.05 -6.35 -14.59
C ILE A 273 7.74 -5.53 -13.33
N GLN A 274 6.82 -4.57 -13.43
CA GLN A 274 6.49 -3.70 -12.31
C GLN A 274 5.98 -4.47 -11.08
N GLY A 275 5.19 -5.52 -11.27
CA GLY A 275 4.69 -6.35 -10.17
C GLY A 275 5.78 -7.03 -9.36
N PRO A 276 6.70 -7.78 -9.98
CA PRO A 276 7.91 -8.29 -9.33
C PRO A 276 8.77 -7.21 -8.67
N VAL A 277 8.88 -6.03 -9.29
CA VAL A 277 9.61 -4.88 -8.71
C VAL A 277 8.96 -4.42 -7.40
N LEU A 278 7.64 -4.24 -7.39
CA LEU A 278 6.88 -3.88 -6.19
C LEU A 278 7.00 -4.97 -5.11
N THR A 279 6.88 -6.24 -5.52
CA THR A 279 7.07 -7.40 -4.65
C THR A 279 8.46 -7.37 -3.99
N ALA A 280 9.50 -7.09 -4.78
CA ALA A 280 10.88 -7.03 -4.31
C ALA A 280 11.10 -5.86 -3.36
N LEU A 281 10.57 -4.69 -3.71
CA LEU A 281 10.67 -3.47 -2.92
C LEU A 281 10.00 -3.64 -1.56
N THR A 282 8.73 -4.05 -1.53
CA THR A 282 8.00 -4.32 -0.28
C THR A 282 8.68 -5.41 0.56
N SER A 283 9.26 -6.43 -0.07
CA SER A 283 9.99 -7.46 0.67
C SER A 283 11.25 -6.90 1.35
N MET A 284 12.02 -6.05 0.67
CA MET A 284 13.21 -5.41 1.24
C MET A 284 12.86 -4.48 2.41
N GLU A 285 11.78 -3.72 2.27
CA GLU A 285 11.30 -2.83 3.33
C GLU A 285 11.03 -3.59 4.63
N GLN A 286 10.30 -4.70 4.54
CA GLN A 286 9.89 -5.49 5.69
C GLN A 286 10.98 -6.44 6.22
N LEU A 287 12.06 -6.64 5.47
CA LEU A 287 13.25 -7.38 5.93
C LEU A 287 14.26 -6.51 6.70
N GLY A 288 14.03 -5.20 6.78
CA GLY A 288 14.92 -4.25 7.44
C GLY A 288 15.94 -3.58 6.51
N ALA A 289 15.79 -3.71 5.19
CA ALA A 289 16.54 -2.96 4.18
C ALA A 289 15.76 -1.73 3.67
N GLY A 290 14.86 -1.18 4.50
CA GLY A 290 13.94 -0.10 4.14
C GLY A 290 14.60 1.17 3.61
N ALA A 291 15.77 1.56 4.12
CA ALA A 291 16.49 2.73 3.60
C ALA A 291 16.94 2.56 2.15
N LEU A 292 17.43 1.37 1.78
CA LEU A 292 17.80 1.06 0.39
C LEU A 292 16.56 0.99 -0.50
N ALA A 293 15.49 0.34 -0.02
CA ALA A 293 14.23 0.26 -0.75
C ALA A 293 13.64 1.66 -1.01
N LEU A 294 13.67 2.54 0.01
CA LEU A 294 13.26 3.93 -0.10
C LEU A 294 14.11 4.69 -1.13
N ALA A 295 15.43 4.57 -1.09
CA ALA A 295 16.31 5.21 -2.06
C ALA A 295 16.02 4.75 -3.49
N LEU A 296 15.85 3.43 -3.70
CA LEU A 296 15.47 2.87 -5.00
C LEU A 296 14.12 3.39 -5.47
N ASN A 297 13.15 3.52 -4.56
CA ASN A 297 11.81 4.03 -4.89
C ASN A 297 11.83 5.52 -5.27
N ILE A 298 12.59 6.34 -4.54
CA ILE A 298 12.80 7.76 -4.87
C ILE A 298 13.42 7.91 -6.25
N VAL A 299 14.48 7.16 -6.55
CA VAL A 299 15.14 7.20 -7.86
C VAL A 299 14.18 6.77 -8.96
N TYR A 300 13.42 5.70 -8.74
CA TYR A 300 12.44 5.19 -9.69
C TYR A 300 11.33 6.21 -9.99
N PHE A 301 10.70 6.79 -8.97
CA PHE A 301 9.65 7.80 -9.18
C PHE A 301 10.19 9.12 -9.74
N ALA A 302 11.36 9.57 -9.28
CA ALA A 302 12.01 10.76 -9.81
C ALA A 302 12.32 10.59 -11.31
N ALA A 303 12.83 9.42 -11.71
CA ALA A 303 13.08 9.11 -13.12
C ALA A 303 11.80 9.22 -13.95
N ILE A 304 10.67 8.68 -13.47
CA ILE A 304 9.39 8.76 -14.19
C ILE A 304 8.95 10.21 -14.38
N VAL A 305 8.98 11.02 -13.32
CA VAL A 305 8.52 12.42 -13.40
C VAL A 305 9.47 13.27 -14.24
N ILE A 306 10.79 13.14 -14.06
CA ILE A 306 11.79 13.91 -14.79
C ILE A 306 11.74 13.56 -16.28
N VAL A 307 11.81 12.28 -16.64
CA VAL A 307 11.76 11.86 -18.04
C VAL A 307 10.41 12.23 -18.65
N GLY A 308 9.30 12.03 -17.93
CA GLY A 308 7.97 12.47 -18.34
C GLY A 308 7.95 13.96 -18.67
N ARG A 309 8.53 14.81 -17.81
CA ARG A 309 8.61 16.26 -18.04
C ARG A 309 9.45 16.63 -19.25
N LEU A 310 10.52 15.90 -19.54
CA LEU A 310 11.39 16.14 -20.69
C LEU A 310 10.71 15.75 -22.02
N VAL A 311 9.90 14.69 -22.03
CA VAL A 311 9.29 14.18 -23.26
C VAL A 311 7.91 14.78 -23.55
N VAL A 312 7.20 15.32 -22.55
CA VAL A 312 5.81 15.77 -22.71
C VAL A 312 5.64 16.86 -23.76
N ASP A 313 6.58 17.81 -23.86
CA ASP A 313 6.46 18.93 -24.80
C ASP A 313 6.70 18.48 -26.26
N SER A 314 7.49 17.41 -26.48
CA SER A 314 7.83 16.91 -27.82
C SER A 314 6.94 15.76 -28.29
N TYR A 315 6.46 14.91 -27.38
CA TYR A 315 5.75 13.66 -27.70
C TYR A 315 4.36 13.56 -27.05
N GLY A 316 3.93 14.62 -26.34
CA GLY A 316 2.64 14.67 -25.66
C GLY A 316 2.47 13.58 -24.58
N ALA A 317 1.21 13.31 -24.24
CA ALA A 317 0.84 12.33 -23.22
C ALA A 317 1.31 10.90 -23.56
N VAL A 318 1.24 10.51 -24.82
CA VAL A 318 1.67 9.18 -25.29
C VAL A 318 3.16 8.97 -25.07
N GLY A 319 3.99 10.01 -25.28
CA GLY A 319 5.42 9.98 -24.95
C GLY A 319 5.67 9.71 -23.48
N VAL A 320 4.92 10.40 -22.60
CA VAL A 320 5.00 10.17 -21.14
C VAL A 320 4.61 8.73 -20.80
N PHE A 321 3.51 8.21 -21.36
CA PHE A 321 3.08 6.84 -21.08
C PHE A 321 4.10 5.79 -21.52
N ARG A 322 4.74 5.98 -22.67
CA ARG A 322 5.82 5.11 -23.14
C ARG A 322 7.07 5.21 -22.26
N SER A 323 7.41 6.39 -21.77
CA SER A 323 8.53 6.55 -20.83
C SER A 323 8.30 5.81 -19.50
N ILE A 324 7.06 5.81 -18.99
CA ILE A 324 6.69 5.03 -17.80
C ILE A 324 6.96 3.54 -18.06
N ALA A 325 6.50 3.01 -19.19
CA ALA A 325 6.71 1.62 -19.56
C ALA A 325 8.20 1.25 -19.67
N LEU A 326 9.02 2.12 -20.26
CA LEU A 326 10.48 1.91 -20.36
C LEU A 326 11.17 1.93 -18.98
N ILE A 327 10.78 2.85 -18.10
CA ILE A 327 11.34 2.93 -16.75
C ILE A 327 10.90 1.74 -15.90
N ASN A 328 9.69 1.22 -16.11
CA ASN A 328 9.23 -0.02 -15.48
C ASN A 328 10.14 -1.20 -15.84
N ILE A 329 10.62 -1.28 -17.09
CA ILE A 329 11.58 -2.31 -17.52
C ILE A 329 12.92 -2.13 -16.78
N ALA A 330 13.43 -0.90 -16.69
CA ALA A 330 14.65 -0.60 -15.93
C ALA A 330 14.54 -0.93 -14.43
N GLY A 331 13.30 -0.99 -13.92
CA GLY A 331 12.98 -1.42 -12.56
C GLY A 331 13.48 -2.82 -12.20
N ILE A 332 13.80 -3.69 -13.17
CA ILE A 332 14.38 -5.03 -12.92
C ILE A 332 15.62 -4.98 -12.01
N SER A 333 16.35 -3.86 -12.01
CA SER A 333 17.46 -3.57 -11.09
C SER A 333 17.08 -3.71 -9.61
N VAL A 334 15.84 -3.36 -9.23
CA VAL A 334 15.30 -3.52 -7.87
C VAL A 334 15.17 -4.99 -7.48
N VAL A 335 14.74 -5.84 -8.43
CA VAL A 335 14.65 -7.29 -8.19
C VAL A 335 16.04 -7.86 -7.95
N VAL A 336 17.03 -7.45 -8.74
CA VAL A 336 18.44 -7.85 -8.54
C VAL A 336 18.94 -7.39 -7.17
N ALA A 337 18.68 -6.13 -6.79
CA ALA A 337 19.05 -5.60 -5.48
C ALA A 337 18.44 -6.41 -4.33
N ALA A 338 17.17 -6.82 -4.44
CA ALA A 338 16.53 -7.66 -3.44
C ALA A 338 17.21 -9.03 -3.27
N PHE A 339 17.60 -9.69 -4.37
CA PHE A 339 18.37 -10.94 -4.29
C PHE A 339 19.74 -10.74 -3.64
N LEU A 340 20.43 -9.64 -3.92
CA LEU A 340 21.72 -9.32 -3.30
C LEU A 340 21.57 -9.09 -1.79
N VAL A 341 20.56 -8.32 -1.38
CA VAL A 341 20.23 -8.06 0.02
C VAL A 341 19.90 -9.35 0.76
N VAL A 342 19.03 -10.18 0.19
CA VAL A 342 18.63 -11.46 0.80
C VAL A 342 19.81 -12.44 0.90
N ARG A 343 20.67 -12.52 -0.13
CA ARG A 343 21.90 -13.32 -0.07
C ARG A 343 22.86 -12.81 1.01
N ARG A 344 22.98 -11.49 1.19
CA ARG A 344 23.81 -10.92 2.25
C ARG A 344 23.28 -11.30 3.64
N PHE A 345 21.97 -11.20 3.87
CA PHE A 345 21.38 -11.64 5.13
C PHE A 345 21.57 -13.14 5.39
N SER A 346 21.37 -13.96 4.36
CA SER A 346 21.58 -15.41 4.42
C SER A 346 22.99 -15.81 4.85
N ARG A 347 24.01 -15.09 4.39
CA ARG A 347 25.43 -15.33 4.73
C ARG A 347 25.81 -14.85 6.13
N ALA A 348 25.27 -13.70 6.55
CA ALA A 348 25.62 -13.09 7.84
C ALA A 348 25.17 -13.91 9.06
N THR A 349 24.25 -14.84 8.87
CA THR A 349 23.67 -15.71 9.91
C THR A 349 24.24 -17.12 9.94
N ARG A 350 25.20 -17.47 9.05
CA ARG A 350 25.89 -18.76 9.14
C ARG A 350 26.88 -18.70 10.31
N PRO A 351 26.84 -19.65 11.27
CA PRO A 351 27.95 -19.80 12.21
C PRO A 351 29.24 -20.05 11.42
N ALA A 352 30.32 -19.41 11.84
CA ALA A 352 31.66 -19.57 11.29
C ALA A 352 32.17 -21.01 11.49
#